data_AF-A0A961F362-F1
#
_entry.id   AF-A0A961F362-F1
#
_cell.length_a   1.000
_cell.length_b   1.000
_cell.length_c   1.000
_cell.angle_alpha   90.00
_cell.angle_beta   90.00
_cell.angle_gamma   90.00
#
_symmetry.space_group_name_H-M   'P 1'
#
loop_
_entity.id
_entity.type
_entity.pdbx_description
1 polymer ?
#
loop_
_entity_poly.entity_id
_entity_poly.type
_entity_poly.pdbx_seq_one_letter_code
_entity_poly.pdbx_strand_id
1 'polypeptide(L)'
;NPLLLKKVDELELSVRSANCLKNDNIVYIGDLIQKTEAEMLRTPNFGRKSLNEIKEVLSGMGLHLGMDVEDWPPDNIEDLAKKFEDAF
;
A
#
# COMPACT_ATOMS: atom_id res chain seq x y z
N ASN A 1 -7.47 -4.20 -11.00
CA ASN A 1 -6.85 -5.25 -10.16
C ASN A 1 -7.47 -5.15 -8.76
N PRO A 2 -8.21 -6.16 -8.28
CA PRO A 2 -8.93 -6.07 -7.00
C PRO A 2 -8.01 -5.87 -5.79
N LEU A 3 -6.73 -6.25 -5.89
CA LEU A 3 -5.75 -6.07 -4.82
C LEU A 3 -5.51 -4.61 -4.46
N LEU A 4 -5.74 -3.66 -5.38
CA LEU A 4 -5.49 -2.24 -5.15
C LEU A 4 -6.40 -1.64 -4.08
N LEU A 5 -7.62 -2.14 -3.98
CA LEU A 5 -8.63 -1.70 -3.00
C LEU A 5 -8.43 -2.34 -1.61
N LYS A 6 -7.48 -3.26 -1.48
CA LYS A 6 -7.15 -3.89 -0.19
C LYS A 6 -6.39 -2.89 0.69
N LYS A 7 -6.66 -2.91 1.99
CA LYS A 7 -5.97 -2.04 2.94
C LYS A 7 -4.56 -2.54 3.22
N VAL A 8 -3.62 -1.62 3.40
CA VAL A 8 -2.24 -1.96 3.80
C VAL A 8 -2.17 -2.57 5.19
N ASP A 9 -3.16 -2.30 6.05
CA ASP A 9 -3.28 -2.91 7.39
C ASP A 9 -3.51 -4.43 7.33
N GLU A 10 -4.03 -4.95 6.22
CA GLU A 10 -4.20 -6.39 5.99
C GLU A 10 -2.93 -7.06 5.43
N LEU A 11 -1.95 -6.27 5.02
CA LEU A 11 -0.62 -6.78 4.78
C LEU A 11 -0.01 -6.96 6.18
N GLU A 12 0.30 -8.20 6.57
CA GLU A 12 0.88 -8.57 7.88
C GLU A 12 2.30 -7.99 8.07
N LEU A 13 2.41 -6.67 7.98
CA LEU A 13 3.62 -5.87 8.06
C LEU A 13 3.98 -5.65 9.53
N SER A 14 5.25 -5.33 9.76
CA SER A 14 5.66 -4.91 11.10
C SER A 14 4.92 -3.65 11.53
N VAL A 15 4.68 -3.52 12.84
CA VAL A 15 4.03 -2.34 13.44
C VAL A 15 4.70 -1.03 13.02
N ARG A 16 6.03 -1.03 12.83
CA ARG A 16 6.75 0.14 12.32
C ARG A 16 6.38 0.46 10.88
N SER A 17 6.38 -0.54 9.99
CA SER A 17 6.02 -0.36 8.59
C SER A 17 4.56 0.14 8.47
N ALA A 18 3.61 -0.51 9.14
CA ALA A 18 2.20 -0.10 9.14
C ALA A 18 2.00 1.34 9.65
N ASN A 19 2.64 1.71 10.77
CA ASN A 19 2.55 3.07 11.30
C ASN A 19 3.16 4.12 10.36
N CYS A 20 4.24 3.80 9.64
CA CYS A 20 4.82 4.73 8.67
C CYS A 20 3.88 4.95 7.48
N LEU A 21 3.25 3.89 6.97
CA LEU A 21 2.26 3.99 5.90
C LEU A 21 1.08 4.84 6.31
N LYS A 22 0.53 4.59 7.51
CA LYS A 22 -0.58 5.36 8.07
C LYS A 22 -0.24 6.84 8.26
N ASN A 23 0.98 7.16 8.70
CA ASN A 23 1.44 8.54 8.84
C ASN A 23 1.61 9.26 7.50
N ASP A 24 1.87 8.53 6.42
CA ASP A 24 2.01 9.08 5.06
C ASP A 24 0.66 9.06 4.30
N ASN A 25 -0.45 8.82 5.00
CA ASN A 25 -1.81 8.66 4.46
C ASN A 25 -1.93 7.55 3.40
N ILE A 26 -1.08 6.53 3.47
CA ILE A 26 -1.15 5.34 2.61
C ILE A 26 -2.08 4.34 3.29
N VAL A 27 -3.30 4.22 2.78
CA VAL A 27 -4.33 3.34 3.36
C VAL A 27 -4.51 2.08 2.51
N TYR A 28 -4.41 2.20 1.19
CA TYR A 28 -4.65 1.12 0.26
C TYR A 28 -3.38 0.67 -0.44
N ILE A 29 -3.38 -0.57 -0.96
CA ILE A 29 -2.26 -1.07 -1.77
C ILE A 29 -2.06 -0.20 -3.03
N GLY A 30 -3.15 0.32 -3.62
CA GLY A 30 -3.05 1.23 -4.76
C GLY A 30 -2.23 2.49 -4.46
N ASP A 31 -2.39 3.06 -3.26
CA ASP A 31 -1.59 4.22 -2.82
C ASP A 31 -0.12 3.83 -2.62
N LEU A 32 0.12 2.65 -2.05
CA LEU A 32 1.45 2.14 -1.73
C LEU A 32 2.29 1.91 -2.99
N ILE A 33 1.73 1.25 -4.00
CA ILE A 33 2.51 0.83 -5.18
C ILE A 33 2.91 2.02 -6.07
N GLN A 34 2.21 3.15 -6.00
CA GLN A 34 2.60 4.37 -6.71
C GLN A 34 3.79 5.08 -6.07
N LYS A 35 4.07 4.83 -4.79
CA LYS A 35 5.25 5.39 -4.13
C LYS A 35 6.51 4.72 -4.62
N THR A 36 7.54 5.52 -4.85
CA THR A 36 8.86 5.04 -5.21
C THR A 36 9.67 4.66 -3.98
N GLU A 37 10.62 3.74 -4.12
CA GLU A 37 11.53 3.36 -3.03
C GLU A 37 12.26 4.58 -2.42
N ALA A 38 12.61 5.55 -3.27
CA ALA A 38 13.28 6.77 -2.86
C ALA A 38 12.37 7.71 -2.04
N GLU A 39 11.06 7.72 -2.28
CA GLU A 39 10.10 8.45 -1.45
C GLU A 39 9.90 7.75 -0.12
N MET A 40 9.73 6.43 -0.13
CA MET A 40 9.60 5.62 1.08
C MET A 40 10.81 5.80 2.01
N LEU A 41 12.03 5.82 1.47
CA LEU A 41 13.25 6.05 2.26
C LEU A 41 13.43 7.50 2.75
N ARG A 42 12.69 8.45 2.19
CA ARG A 42 12.66 9.84 2.68
C ARG A 42 11.70 10.01 3.86
N THR A 43 10.74 9.10 4.03
CA THR A 43 9.78 9.14 5.14
C THR A 43 10.50 8.98 6.48
N PRO A 44 10.30 9.90 7.44
CA PRO A 44 10.94 9.81 8.74
C PRO A 44 10.49 8.53 9.46
N ASN A 45 11.44 7.84 10.09
CA ASN A 45 11.27 6.54 10.75
C ASN A 45 11.03 5.35 9.81
N PHE A 46 11.05 5.55 8.49
CA PHE A 46 11.07 4.49 7.50
C PHE A 46 12.50 4.08 7.18
N GLY A 47 12.80 2.78 7.19
CA GLY A 47 14.15 2.25 7.05
C GLY A 47 14.25 1.13 6.02
N ARG A 48 15.49 0.76 5.66
CA ARG A 48 15.78 -0.32 4.67
C ARG A 48 15.10 -1.65 5.01
N LYS A 49 14.99 -1.98 6.31
CA LYS A 49 14.28 -3.19 6.75
C LYS A 49 12.78 -3.13 6.43
N SER A 50 12.12 -2.02 6.74
CA SER A 50 10.70 -1.81 6.42
C SER A 50 10.46 -1.77 4.91
N LEU A 51 11.39 -1.18 4.14
CA LEU A 51 11.33 -1.22 2.68
C LEU A 51 11.35 -2.66 2.14
N ASN A 52 12.29 -3.48 2.63
CA ASN A 52 12.41 -4.87 2.17
C ASN A 52 11.18 -5.69 2.55
N GLU A 53 10.63 -5.53 3.77
CA GLU A 53 9.37 -6.18 4.18
C GLU A 53 8.24 -5.86 3.19
N ILE A 54 8.06 -4.58 2.84
CA ILE A 54 7.03 -4.18 1.88
C ILE A 54 7.30 -4.79 0.50
N LYS A 55 8.55 -4.76 0.02
CA LYS A 55 8.91 -5.32 -1.30
C LYS A 55 8.67 -6.82 -1.37
N GLU A 56 8.98 -7.56 -0.31
CA GLU A 56 8.73 -9.01 -0.24
C GLU A 56 7.23 -9.31 -0.31
N VAL A 57 6.42 -8.58 0.46
CA VAL A 57 4.96 -8.74 0.46
C VAL A 57 4.36 -8.39 -0.91
N LEU A 58 4.74 -7.24 -1.48
CA LEU A 58 4.27 -6.82 -2.80
C LEU A 58 4.69 -7.81 -3.88
N SER A 59 5.94 -8.30 -3.83
CA SER A 59 6.43 -9.30 -4.78
C SER A 59 5.66 -10.62 -4.67
N GLY A 60 5.23 -11.02 -3.47
CA GLY A 60 4.35 -12.18 -3.27
C GLY A 60 2.98 -12.02 -3.93
N MET A 61 2.53 -10.78 -4.15
CA MET A 61 1.30 -10.42 -4.85
C MET A 61 1.52 -10.10 -6.34
N GLY A 62 2.76 -10.17 -6.84
CA GLY A 62 3.12 -9.78 -8.21
C GLY A 62 3.11 -8.26 -8.44
N LEU A 63 3.21 -7.47 -7.37
CA LEU A 63 3.23 -6.00 -7.38
C LEU A 63 4.63 -5.49 -7.03
N HIS A 64 4.91 -4.22 -7.34
CA HIS A 64 6.15 -3.54 -6.97
C HIS A 64 5.90 -2.06 -6.70
N LEU A 65 6.90 -1.40 -6.09
CA LEU A 65 6.88 0.04 -5.84
C LEU A 65 7.22 0.81 -7.12
N GLY A 66 6.65 1.99 -7.28
CA GLY A 66 6.77 2.83 -8.48
C GLY A 66 5.93 2.35 -9.67
N MET A 67 4.87 1.57 -9.43
CA MET A 67 3.89 1.22 -10.45
C MET A 67 2.98 2.41 -10.74
N ASP A 68 2.73 2.66 -12.02
CA ASP A 68 1.70 3.61 -12.42
C ASP A 68 0.35 2.90 -12.46
N VAL A 69 -0.66 3.53 -11.86
CA VAL A 69 -2.02 2.98 -11.76
C VAL A 69 -2.95 3.99 -12.41
N GLU A 70 -3.40 3.69 -13.63
CA GLU A 70 -4.41 4.50 -14.30
C GLU A 70 -5.71 4.55 -13.47
N ASP A 71 -6.32 5.73 -13.41
CA ASP A 71 -7.57 6.01 -12.69
C ASP A 71 -7.53 5.78 -11.17
N TRP A 72 -6.36 5.98 -10.55
CA TRP A 72 -6.22 5.98 -9.10
C TRP A 72 -5.84 7.36 -8.53
N PRO A 73 -6.42 7.81 -7.40
CA PRO A 73 -7.49 7.16 -6.64
C PRO A 73 -8.86 7.34 -7.33
N PRO A 74 -9.72 6.30 -7.37
CA PRO A 74 -11.07 6.45 -7.87
C PRO A 74 -11.91 7.34 -6.94
N ASP A 75 -12.78 8.18 -7.50
CA ASP A 75 -13.61 9.13 -6.73
C ASP A 75 -14.46 8.46 -5.63
N ASN A 76 -14.85 7.19 -5.84
CA ASN A 76 -15.68 6.41 -4.92
C ASN A 76 -14.90 5.29 -4.22
N ILE A 77 -13.63 5.52 -3.86
CA ILE A 77 -12.76 4.50 -3.25
C ILE A 77 -13.37 3.86 -1.99
N GLU A 78 -14.07 4.63 -1.15
CA GLU A 78 -14.72 4.14 0.07
C GLU A 78 -15.89 3.20 -0.25
N ASP A 79 -16.74 3.54 -1.21
CA ASP A 79 -17.86 2.70 -1.65
C ASP A 79 -17.36 1.42 -2.33
N LEU A 80 -16.28 1.53 -3.11
CA LEU A 80 -15.65 0.38 -3.77
C LEU A 80 -15.00 -0.56 -2.75
N ALA A 81 -14.27 -0.03 -1.78
CA ALA A 81 -13.67 -0.81 -0.70
C ALA A 81 -14.76 -1.51 0.12
N LYS A 82 -15.84 -0.80 0.49
CA LYS A 82 -16.96 -1.36 1.24
C LYS A 82 -17.68 -2.47 0.47
N LYS A 83 -17.95 -2.28 -0.82
CA LYS A 83 -18.54 -3.33 -1.66
C LYS A 83 -17.65 -4.56 -1.78
N PHE A 84 -16.33 -4.38 -1.71
CA PHE A 84 -15.40 -5.50 -1.74
C PHE A 84 -15.36 -6.24 -0.40
N GLU A 85 -15.38 -5.52 0.72
CA GLU A 85 -15.48 -6.10 2.07
C GLU A 85 -16.81 -6.86 2.27
N ASP A 86 -17.93 -6.34 1.77
CA ASP A 86 -19.26 -6.97 1.88
C ASP A 86 -19.44 -8.19 0.96
N ALA A 87 -18.54 -8.41 -0.01
CA ALA A 87 -18.64 -9.48 -1.01
C ALA A 87 -17.93 -10.78 -0.61
N PHE A 88 -17.25 -10.82 0.54
CA PHE A 88 -16.56 -11.98 1.11
C PHE A 88 -17.09 -12.31 2.51
#